data_AF-A0A849G7E0-F1
#
_entry.id   AF-A0A849G7E0-F1
#
_cell.length_a   1.000
_cell.length_b   1.000
_cell.length_c   1.000
_cell.angle_alpha   90.00
_cell.angle_beta   90.00
_cell.angle_gamma   90.00
#
_symmetry.space_group_name_H-M   'P 1'
#
loop_
_entity.id
_entity.type
_entity.pdbx_description
1 polymer ?
#
loop_
_entity_poly.entity_id
_entity_poly.type
_entity_poly.pdbx_seq_one_letter_code
_entity_poly.pdbx_strand_id
1 'polypeptide(L)'
;ALDGETPVGWVQVTPRADVPRFNKARMSKPSDVTDADQVWAASCFFFAKSYRRSGLMTDLARAACDHAAQHGAAAVEAAALKPRDSLQRGDGFVGIVPALARAGYREIEERSAVRVLMRWTPG
;
A
#
# COMPACT_ATOMS: atom_id res chain seq x y z
N ALA A 1 -1.19 12.34 6.43
CA ALA A 1 -0.85 12.44 7.86
C ALA A 1 -0.29 13.84 8.12
N LEU A 2 -0.86 14.53 9.10
CA LEU A 2 -0.48 15.88 9.49
C LEU A 2 0.03 15.87 10.94
N ASP A 3 0.99 16.74 11.25
CA ASP A 3 1.32 17.15 12.61
C ASP A 3 0.99 18.65 12.73
N GLY A 4 -0.13 18.94 13.40
CA GLY A 4 -0.80 20.24 13.26
C GLY A 4 -1.14 20.52 11.79
N GLU A 5 -0.60 21.61 11.25
CA GLU A 5 -0.75 21.98 9.83
C GLU A 5 0.36 21.42 8.93
N THR A 6 1.37 20.77 9.51
CA THR A 6 2.55 20.30 8.75
C THR A 6 2.29 18.93 8.15
N PRO A 7 2.42 18.73 6.82
CA PRO A 7 2.33 17.41 6.22
C PRO A 7 3.56 16.56 6.53
N VAL A 8 3.34 15.42 7.19
CA VAL A 8 4.40 14.50 7.65
C VAL A 8 4.40 13.16 6.95
N GLY A 9 3.32 12.83 6.22
CA GLY A 9 3.27 11.64 5.39
C GLY A 9 2.06 11.60 4.46
N TRP A 10 2.20 10.89 3.34
CA TRP A 10 1.17 10.74 2.32
C TRP A 10 1.22 9.34 1.69
N VAL A 11 0.11 8.96 1.07
CA VAL A 11 -0.06 7.71 0.34
C VAL A 11 -0.71 8.01 -0.99
N GLN A 12 -0.18 7.46 -2.08
CA GLN A 12 -0.86 7.42 -3.37
C GLN A 12 -1.79 6.21 -3.37
N VAL A 13 -3.10 6.48 -3.44
CA VAL A 13 -4.17 5.48 -3.55
C VAL A 13 -5.15 5.93 -4.63
N THR A 14 -5.34 5.14 -5.67
CA THR A 14 -6.15 5.49 -6.86
C THR A 14 -6.57 4.20 -7.59
N PRO A 15 -7.58 4.20 -8.48
CA PRO A 15 -7.92 3.04 -9.28
C PRO A 15 -6.70 2.45 -9.99
N ARG A 16 -6.62 1.11 -10.08
CA ARG A 16 -5.50 0.44 -10.77
C ARG A 16 -5.37 0.89 -12.23
N ALA A 17 -6.49 1.17 -12.91
CA ALA A 17 -6.53 1.69 -14.27
C ALA A 17 -5.69 2.98 -14.44
N ASP A 18 -5.64 3.84 -13.41
CA ASP A 18 -4.95 5.13 -13.44
C ASP A 18 -3.45 5.03 -13.16
N VAL A 19 -2.95 3.84 -12.81
CA VAL A 19 -1.52 3.59 -12.57
C VAL A 19 -0.98 2.48 -13.47
N PRO A 20 -0.90 2.66 -14.81
CA PRO A 20 -0.47 1.60 -15.73
C PRO A 20 0.89 0.98 -15.42
N ARG A 21 1.82 1.74 -14.82
CA ARG A 21 3.13 1.24 -14.41
C ARG A 21 3.02 0.22 -13.26
N PHE A 22 2.09 0.42 -12.33
CA PHE A 22 1.81 -0.52 -11.24
C PHE A 22 1.26 -1.84 -11.81
N ASN A 23 0.45 -1.79 -12.86
CA ASN A 23 -0.10 -2.98 -13.51
C ASN A 23 0.92 -3.77 -14.34
N LYS A 24 1.99 -3.12 -14.83
CA LYS A 24 3.03 -3.76 -15.66
C LYS A 24 4.21 -4.28 -14.84
N ALA A 25 4.48 -3.70 -13.67
CA ALA A 25 5.64 -4.06 -12.88
C ALA A 25 5.49 -5.46 -12.25
N ARG A 26 6.56 -6.27 -12.35
CA ARG A 26 6.58 -7.69 -11.92
C ARG A 26 6.06 -7.91 -10.49
N MET A 27 6.32 -6.98 -9.58
CA MET A 27 5.97 -7.09 -8.16
C MET A 27 4.55 -6.63 -7.82
N SER A 28 3.92 -5.85 -8.70
CA SER A 28 2.66 -5.17 -8.41
C SER A 28 1.57 -5.45 -9.43
N LYS A 29 1.87 -6.10 -10.55
CA LYS A 29 0.88 -6.49 -11.56
C LYS A 29 -0.30 -7.23 -10.91
N PRO A 30 -1.52 -7.16 -11.48
CA PRO A 30 -2.66 -7.90 -10.94
C PRO A 30 -2.38 -9.40 -10.84
N SER A 31 -3.00 -10.07 -9.88
CA SER A 31 -3.02 -11.55 -9.83
C SER A 31 -4.12 -12.09 -10.75
N ASP A 32 -5.24 -11.39 -10.86
CA ASP A 32 -6.30 -11.65 -11.85
C ASP A 32 -6.42 -10.48 -12.84
N VAL A 33 -6.69 -10.78 -14.11
CA VAL A 33 -6.92 -9.78 -15.16
C VAL A 33 -8.22 -9.00 -14.89
N THR A 34 -9.18 -9.58 -14.15
CA THR A 34 -10.44 -8.91 -13.78
C THR A 34 -10.30 -7.83 -12.71
N ASP A 35 -9.14 -7.71 -12.06
CA ASP A 35 -8.92 -6.73 -10.99
C ASP A 35 -8.73 -5.29 -11.50
N ALA A 36 -8.64 -5.06 -12.81
CA ALA A 36 -8.22 -3.76 -13.35
C ALA A 36 -9.20 -2.60 -13.05
N ASP A 37 -10.50 -2.89 -12.95
CA ASP A 37 -11.55 -1.85 -12.97
C ASP A 37 -12.12 -1.51 -11.58
N GLN A 38 -12.08 -2.45 -10.62
CA GLN A 38 -12.69 -2.26 -9.29
C GLN A 38 -11.68 -2.25 -8.13
N VAL A 39 -10.42 -2.60 -8.40
CA VAL A 39 -9.34 -2.60 -7.41
C VAL A 39 -8.54 -1.32 -7.50
N TRP A 40 -8.18 -0.77 -6.35
CA TRP A 40 -7.32 0.40 -6.23
C TRP A 40 -5.89 0.00 -5.86
N ALA A 41 -4.91 0.79 -6.29
CA ALA A 41 -3.50 0.60 -5.97
C ALA A 41 -3.05 1.60 -4.91
N ALA A 42 -2.57 1.10 -3.77
CA ALA A 42 -1.76 1.85 -2.81
C ALA A 42 -0.27 1.73 -3.20
N SER A 43 0.18 2.58 -4.12
CA SER A 43 1.45 2.38 -4.84
C SER A 43 2.67 3.04 -4.21
N CYS A 44 2.48 4.06 -3.37
CA CYS A 44 3.57 4.77 -2.71
C CYS A 44 3.13 5.31 -1.36
N PHE A 45 3.92 5.08 -0.33
CA PHE A 45 3.82 5.63 1.00
C PHE A 45 5.05 6.49 1.25
N PHE A 46 4.87 7.66 1.85
CA PHE A 46 5.98 8.52 2.22
C PHE A 46 5.79 9.04 3.65
N PHE A 47 6.90 9.11 4.37
CA PHE A 47 6.97 9.70 5.71
C PHE A 47 8.24 10.53 5.86
N ALA A 48 8.08 11.73 6.42
CA ALA A 48 9.18 12.55 6.88
C ALA A 48 10.06 11.76 7.87
N LYS A 49 11.37 11.98 7.82
CA LYS A 49 12.36 11.13 8.50
C LYS A 49 12.09 10.98 10.01
N SER A 50 11.74 12.08 10.66
CA SER A 50 11.40 12.15 12.10
C SER A 50 10.14 11.37 12.48
N TYR A 51 9.27 11.06 11.52
CA TYR A 51 7.99 10.38 11.76
C TYR A 51 8.02 8.92 11.33
N ARG A 52 9.18 8.38 10.94
CA ARG A 52 9.32 6.96 10.61
C ARG A 52 9.33 6.12 11.91
N ARG A 53 8.96 4.84 11.79
CA ARG A 53 8.89 3.89 12.92
C ARG A 53 7.91 4.27 14.05
N SER A 54 6.99 5.20 13.79
CA SER A 54 5.99 5.70 14.72
C SER A 54 4.65 4.94 14.69
N GLY A 55 4.49 4.00 13.74
CA GLY A 55 3.22 3.31 13.51
C GLY A 55 2.33 3.96 12.44
N LEU A 56 2.60 5.21 12.05
CA LEU A 56 1.79 6.02 11.12
C LEU A 56 1.48 5.36 9.77
N MET A 57 2.31 4.42 9.30
CA MET A 57 2.00 3.68 8.07
C MET A 57 0.73 2.86 8.20
N THR A 58 0.47 2.27 9.37
CA THR A 58 -0.75 1.51 9.63
C THR A 58 -1.97 2.43 9.53
N ASP A 59 -1.91 3.59 10.18
CA ASP A 59 -3.04 4.53 10.23
C ASP A 59 -3.29 5.17 8.87
N LEU A 60 -2.22 5.52 8.15
CA LEU A 60 -2.33 6.07 6.80
C LEU A 60 -2.85 5.03 5.79
N ALA A 61 -2.48 3.75 5.95
CA ALA A 61 -3.02 2.68 5.13
C ALA A 61 -4.51 2.44 5.39
N ARG A 62 -4.96 2.51 6.66
CA ARG A 62 -6.40 2.45 6.99
C ARG A 62 -7.16 3.62 6.37
N ALA A 63 -6.67 4.83 6.54
CA ALA A 63 -7.29 6.02 5.93
C ALA A 63 -7.34 5.93 4.39
N ALA A 64 -6.32 5.34 3.76
CA ALA A 64 -6.33 5.08 2.32
C ALA A 64 -7.41 4.08 1.91
N CYS A 65 -7.58 3.00 2.68
CA CYS A 65 -8.64 2.01 2.46
C CYS A 65 -10.03 2.63 2.63
N ASP A 66 -10.24 3.41 3.70
CA ASP A 66 -11.51 4.08 3.95
C ASP A 66 -11.84 5.05 2.82
N HIS A 67 -10.85 5.84 2.38
CA HIS A 67 -10.99 6.73 1.22
C HIS A 67 -11.37 5.94 -0.04
N ALA A 68 -10.64 4.87 -0.36
CA ALA A 68 -10.92 4.07 -1.56
C ALA A 68 -12.32 3.43 -1.50
N ALA A 69 -12.73 2.89 -0.35
CA ALA A 69 -14.04 2.29 -0.16
C ALA A 69 -15.18 3.32 -0.33
N GLN A 70 -15.02 4.54 0.20
CA GLN A 70 -15.97 5.64 0.00
C GLN A 70 -16.11 6.04 -1.47
N HIS A 71 -15.13 5.73 -2.31
CA HIS A 71 -15.14 5.97 -3.75
C HIS A 71 -15.43 4.70 -4.57
N GLY A 72 -15.97 3.65 -3.94
CA GLY A 72 -16.45 2.45 -4.63
C GLY A 72 -15.38 1.40 -4.94
N ALA A 73 -14.20 1.47 -4.32
CA ALA A 73 -13.21 0.41 -4.45
C ALA A 73 -13.73 -0.91 -3.85
N ALA A 74 -13.69 -1.99 -4.63
CA ALA A 74 -13.96 -3.34 -4.14
C ALA A 74 -12.79 -3.89 -3.30
N ALA A 75 -11.57 -3.40 -3.56
CA ALA A 75 -10.38 -3.75 -2.83
C ALA A 75 -9.26 -2.71 -3.01
N VAL A 76 -8.27 -2.74 -2.13
CA VAL A 76 -7.03 -1.96 -2.25
C VAL A 76 -5.81 -2.87 -2.17
N GLU A 77 -4.85 -2.68 -3.07
CA GLU A 77 -3.67 -3.52 -3.17
C GLU A 77 -2.35 -2.77 -3.05
N ALA A 78 -1.38 -3.42 -2.42
CA ALA A 78 -0.02 -2.92 -2.28
C ALA A 78 1.00 -4.04 -2.53
N ALA A 79 2.05 -3.72 -3.29
CA ALA A 79 3.18 -4.62 -3.54
C ALA A 79 4.24 -4.52 -2.43
N ALA A 80 3.80 -4.91 -1.24
CA ALA A 80 4.48 -4.73 0.04
C ALA A 80 5.84 -5.42 0.11
N LEU A 81 6.74 -4.83 0.90
CA LEU A 81 8.03 -5.42 1.22
C LEU A 81 7.93 -6.28 2.49
N LYS A 82 8.49 -7.50 2.43
CA LYS A 82 8.80 -8.34 3.62
C LYS A 82 10.14 -7.86 4.20
N PRO A 83 10.18 -7.14 5.34
CA PRO A 83 11.44 -6.68 5.92
C PRO A 83 12.25 -7.89 6.38
N ARG A 84 13.56 -7.92 6.06
CA ARG A 84 14.50 -8.90 6.64
C ARG A 84 15.02 -8.36 7.97
N ASP A 85 16.14 -7.63 7.96
CA ASP A 85 16.78 -7.13 9.18
C ASP A 85 16.73 -5.60 9.30
N SER A 86 16.96 -4.89 8.20
CA SER A 86 16.85 -3.42 8.13
C SER A 86 16.33 -2.98 6.76
N LEU A 87 15.46 -1.97 6.77
CA LEU A 87 14.99 -1.33 5.54
C LEU A 87 16.11 -0.47 4.96
N GLN A 88 16.48 -0.70 3.70
CA GLN A 88 17.38 0.21 3.00
C GLN A 88 16.66 1.51 2.64
N ARG A 89 17.42 2.51 2.23
CA ARG A 89 16.86 3.82 1.86
C ARG A 89 15.89 3.66 0.69
N GLY A 90 14.62 3.93 0.94
CA GLY A 90 13.55 3.91 -0.07
C GLY A 90 12.71 2.64 -0.11
N ASP A 91 13.15 1.58 0.58
CA ASP A 91 12.48 0.27 0.59
C ASP A 91 11.05 0.31 1.15
N GLY A 92 10.80 1.18 2.14
CA GLY A 92 9.51 1.29 2.80
C GLY A 92 8.43 2.03 2.00
N PHE A 93 8.78 2.62 0.84
CA PHE A 93 7.82 3.42 0.08
C PHE A 93 6.72 2.58 -0.56
N VAL A 94 6.90 1.26 -0.74
CA VAL A 94 5.85 0.38 -1.27
C VAL A 94 4.93 -0.17 -0.16
N GLY A 95 5.11 0.28 1.08
CA GLY A 95 4.51 -0.31 2.26
C GLY A 95 5.27 -1.54 2.75
N ILE A 96 5.15 -1.84 4.05
CA ILE A 96 5.76 -3.03 4.66
C ILE A 96 4.68 -3.97 5.18
N VAL A 97 4.91 -5.27 5.02
CA VAL A 97 3.94 -6.32 5.40
C VAL A 97 3.39 -6.15 6.82
N PRO A 98 4.21 -5.92 7.86
CA PRO A 98 3.68 -5.81 9.23
C PRO A 98 2.69 -4.65 9.41
N ALA A 99 2.92 -3.52 8.74
CA ALA A 99 2.04 -2.36 8.85
C ALA A 99 0.73 -2.57 8.08
N LEU A 100 0.81 -3.11 6.86
CA LEU A 100 -0.36 -3.39 6.04
C LEU A 100 -1.22 -4.50 6.65
N ALA A 101 -0.60 -5.55 7.21
CA ALA A 101 -1.32 -6.59 7.93
C ALA A 101 -2.13 -6.02 9.11
N ARG A 102 -1.55 -5.11 9.91
CA ARG A 102 -2.28 -4.41 10.98
C ARG A 102 -3.39 -3.49 10.46
N ALA A 103 -3.25 -2.98 9.23
CA ALA A 103 -4.29 -2.22 8.55
C ALA A 103 -5.39 -3.11 7.94
N GLY A 104 -5.30 -4.44 8.09
CA GLY A 104 -6.31 -5.39 7.61
C GLY A 104 -6.03 -5.98 6.24
N TYR A 105 -4.88 -5.69 5.64
CA TYR A 105 -4.48 -6.33 4.38
C TYR A 105 -4.12 -7.80 4.63
N ARG A 106 -4.40 -8.65 3.64
CA ARG A 106 -4.01 -10.07 3.61
C ARG A 106 -3.09 -10.33 2.43
N GLU A 107 -2.14 -11.26 2.58
CA GLU A 107 -1.30 -11.71 1.47
C GLU A 107 -2.16 -12.47 0.45
N ILE A 108 -2.02 -12.14 -0.84
CA ILE A 108 -2.71 -12.86 -1.93
C ILE A 108 -1.76 -13.56 -2.88
N GLU A 109 -0.54 -13.05 -3.05
CA GLU A 109 0.47 -13.71 -3.89
C GLU A 109 1.89 -13.31 -3.47
N GLU A 110 2.76 -14.31 -3.26
CA GLU A 110 4.19 -14.07 -3.10
C GLU A 110 4.83 -13.77 -4.46
N ARG A 111 5.46 -12.59 -4.59
CA ARG A 111 6.09 -12.13 -5.84
C ARG A 111 7.60 -12.38 -5.86
N SER A 112 8.21 -12.45 -4.67
CA SER A 112 9.60 -12.85 -4.44
C SER A 112 9.84 -13.07 -2.94
N ALA A 113 11.04 -13.53 -2.58
CA ALA A 113 11.47 -13.65 -1.17
C ALA A 113 11.37 -12.34 -0.34
N VAL A 114 11.22 -11.17 -0.97
CA VAL A 114 11.07 -9.87 -0.27
C VAL A 114 9.84 -9.08 -0.69
N ARG A 115 9.00 -9.59 -1.59
CA ARG A 115 7.84 -8.85 -2.11
C ARG A 115 6.60 -9.72 -2.12
N VAL A 116 5.53 -9.19 -1.59
CA VAL A 116 4.22 -9.84 -1.59
C VAL A 116 3.17 -8.86 -2.04
N LEU A 117 2.26 -9.32 -2.89
CA LEU A 117 1.07 -8.56 -3.20
C LEU A 117 0.07 -8.81 -2.08
N MET A 118 -0.37 -7.74 -1.43
CA MET A 118 -1.37 -7.79 -0.37
C MET A 118 -2.62 -7.05 -0.79
N ARG A 119 -3.77 -7.53 -0.31
CA ARG A 119 -5.09 -6.99 -0.61
C ARG A 119 -5.86 -6.70 0.68
N TRP A 120 -6.45 -5.53 0.76
CA TRP A 120 -7.50 -5.19 1.70
C TRP A 120 -8.85 -5.20 0.96
N THR A 121 -9.89 -5.67 1.63
CA THR A 121 -11.28 -5.60 1.15
C THR A 121 -12.13 -4.91 2.21
N PRO A 122 -13.17 -4.13 1.82
CA PRO A 122 -14.19 -3.68 2.74
C PRO A 122 -14.79 -4.86 3.52
N GLY A 123 -15.10 -4.63 4.79
CA GLY A 123 -15.78 -5.60 5.65
C GLY A 123 -17.28 -5.67 5.41
#